data_AF-W1XK49-F1
#
_entry.id   AF-W1XK49-F1
#
_cell.length_a   1.000
_cell.length_b   1.000
_cell.length_c   1.000
_cell.angle_alpha   90.00
_cell.angle_beta   90.00
_cell.angle_gamma   90.00
#
_symmetry.space_group_name_H-M   'P 1'
#
loop_
_entity.id
_entity.type
_entity.pdbx_description
1 polymer ?
#
loop_
_entity_poly.entity_id
_entity_poly.type
_entity_poly.pdbx_seq_one_letter_code
_entity_poly.pdbx_strand_id
1 'polypeptide(L)'
;SFHLSVIPVQHHHAHIASVMAEHNLRGLVLGIAMDGTGYGPDGTIWGGEFLLCKGNQYQRLAHIHAAPLPGGEKAVSEPWRQALWYIRNYYGDDI
;
A
#
# COMPACT_ATOMS: atom_id res chain seq x y z
N SER A 1 -5.63 -27.07 18.28
CA SER A 1 -5.82 -25.62 18.05
C SER A 1 -4.95 -24.86 19.03
N PHE A 2 -4.16 -23.90 18.58
CA PHE A 2 -3.34 -23.07 19.48
C PHE A 2 -4.24 -22.02 20.14
N HIS A 3 -4.31 -21.99 21.47
CA HIS A 3 -5.09 -21.01 22.24
C HIS A 3 -4.24 -19.75 22.52
N LEU A 4 -3.82 -19.07 21.44
CA LEU A 4 -3.02 -17.85 21.53
C LEU A 4 -3.78 -16.66 20.95
N SER A 5 -3.58 -15.49 21.54
CA SER A 5 -4.11 -14.24 21.02
C SER A 5 -3.41 -13.87 19.71
N VAL A 6 -4.17 -13.40 18.72
CA VAL A 6 -3.66 -12.95 17.41
C VAL A 6 -3.84 -11.44 17.31
N ILE A 7 -2.80 -10.74 16.91
CA ILE A 7 -2.81 -9.29 16.70
C ILE A 7 -2.53 -9.02 15.21
N PRO A 8 -3.50 -8.51 14.45
CA PRO A 8 -3.27 -8.12 13.06
C PRO A 8 -2.45 -6.83 12.99
N VAL A 9 -1.61 -6.71 11.96
CA VAL A 9 -0.81 -5.52 11.67
C VAL A 9 -1.05 -5.08 10.23
N GLN A 10 -1.03 -3.76 9.98
CA GLN A 10 -1.17 -3.24 8.62
C GLN A 10 0.16 -3.41 7.86
N HIS A 11 0.09 -3.88 6.61
CA HIS A 11 1.23 -4.28 5.80
C HIS A 11 2.26 -3.16 5.57
N HIS A 12 1.83 -2.00 5.07
CA HIS A 12 2.70 -0.83 4.85
C HIS A 12 3.26 -0.25 6.14
N HIS A 13 2.48 -0.25 7.22
CA HIS A 13 2.98 0.14 8.54
C HIS A 13 4.04 -0.84 9.03
N ALA A 14 3.89 -2.15 8.78
CA ALA A 14 4.91 -3.14 9.13
C ALA A 14 6.22 -2.93 8.35
N HIS A 15 6.14 -2.59 7.05
CA HIS A 15 7.32 -2.21 6.26
C HIS A 15 8.04 -0.98 6.82
N ILE A 16 7.31 0.05 7.22
CA ILE A 16 7.92 1.25 7.81
C ILE A 16 8.45 0.97 9.23
N ALA A 17 7.69 0.22 10.03
CA ALA A 17 8.05 -0.12 11.41
C ALA A 17 9.30 -1.01 11.49
N SER A 18 9.56 -1.86 10.50
CA SER A 18 10.81 -2.65 10.45
C SER A 18 12.04 -1.75 10.34
N VAL A 19 11.99 -0.74 9.48
CA VAL A 19 13.05 0.27 9.31
C VAL A 19 13.17 1.14 10.57
N MET A 20 12.05 1.53 11.17
CA MET A 20 12.06 2.25 12.45
C MET A 20 12.74 1.43 13.55
N ALA A 21 12.48 0.12 13.61
CA ALA A 21 13.07 -0.78 14.59
C ALA A 21 14.58 -0.97 14.36
N GLU A 22 14.98 -1.20 13.10
CA GLU A 22 16.39 -1.34 12.69
C GLU A 22 17.23 -0.12 13.12
N HIS A 23 16.69 1.08 12.95
CA HIS A 23 17.38 2.33 13.28
C HIS A 23 17.04 2.90 14.66
N ASN A 24 16.30 2.17 15.50
CA ASN A 24 15.84 2.60 16.83
C ASN A 24 15.17 3.99 16.81
N LEU A 25 14.37 4.26 15.78
CA LEU A 25 13.60 5.49 15.63
C LEU A 25 12.37 5.45 16.55
N ARG A 26 12.37 6.29 17.59
CA ARG A 26 11.27 6.36 18.58
C ARG A 26 10.39 7.60 18.42
N GLY A 27 10.83 8.55 17.60
CA GLY A 27 10.11 9.78 17.31
C GLY A 27 8.99 9.58 16.30
N LEU A 28 8.40 10.70 15.89
CA LEU A 28 7.47 10.74 14.77
C LEU A 28 8.24 10.53 13.47
N VAL A 29 7.79 9.61 12.62
CA VAL A 29 8.45 9.29 11.34
C VAL A 29 7.45 9.46 10.21
N LEU A 30 7.84 10.19 9.17
CA LEU A 30 7.14 10.13 7.88
C LEU A 30 7.77 8.97 7.09
N GLY A 31 7.03 7.87 6.95
CA GLY A 31 7.44 6.72 6.18
C GLY A 31 6.73 6.69 4.82
N ILE A 32 7.44 6.21 3.80
CA ILE A 32 6.91 6.01 2.46
C ILE A 32 7.08 4.54 2.12
N ALA A 33 5.97 3.84 1.85
CA ALA A 33 5.99 2.43 1.50
C ALA A 33 5.48 2.25 0.06
N MET A 34 6.32 1.65 -0.79
CA MET A 34 6.06 1.41 -2.21
C MET A 34 6.27 -0.08 -2.47
N ASP A 35 5.19 -0.81 -2.74
CA ASP A 35 5.21 -2.26 -3.00
C ASP A 35 4.18 -2.63 -4.07
N GLY A 36 3.86 -3.93 -4.19
CA GLY A 36 2.85 -4.40 -5.13
C GLY A 36 1.44 -4.12 -4.63
N THR A 37 1.02 -4.87 -3.61
CA THR A 37 -0.34 -4.78 -3.05
C THR A 37 -0.32 -5.06 -1.55
N GLY A 38 -1.11 -4.29 -0.80
CA GLY A 38 -1.40 -4.53 0.62
C GLY A 38 -2.85 -4.17 0.93
N TYR A 39 -3.55 -4.97 1.75
CA TYR A 39 -4.97 -4.69 2.03
C TYR A 39 -5.11 -3.55 3.04
N GLY A 40 -5.88 -2.54 2.65
CA GLY A 40 -6.22 -1.38 3.45
C GLY A 40 -7.34 -1.63 4.46
N PRO A 41 -7.36 -0.89 5.58
CA PRO A 41 -8.50 -0.88 6.49
C PRO A 41 -9.76 -0.25 5.88
N ASP A 42 -9.62 0.50 4.78
CA ASP A 42 -10.70 1.12 4.00
C ASP A 42 -11.25 0.21 2.88
N GLY A 43 -10.80 -1.04 2.81
CA GLY A 43 -11.19 -2.00 1.78
C GLY A 43 -10.52 -1.78 0.42
N THR A 44 -9.56 -0.85 0.34
CA THR A 44 -8.78 -0.62 -0.88
C THR A 44 -7.47 -1.41 -0.88
N ILE A 45 -6.93 -1.65 -2.07
CA ILE A 45 -5.56 -2.17 -2.21
C ILE A 45 -4.60 -0.97 -2.17
N TRP A 46 -3.66 -1.03 -1.24
CA TRP A 46 -2.60 -0.07 -1.04
C TRP A 46 -1.35 -0.54 -1.80
N GLY A 47 -0.50 0.40 -2.21
CA GLY A 47 0.73 0.10 -2.95
C GLY A 47 1.71 1.26 -3.04
N GLY A 48 1.33 2.45 -2.57
CA GLY A 48 2.18 3.64 -2.59
C GLY A 48 1.74 4.65 -1.57
N GLU A 49 2.16 4.45 -0.32
CA GLU A 49 1.57 5.06 0.87
C GLU A 49 2.52 5.99 1.59
N PHE A 50 2.00 7.11 2.08
CA PHE A 50 2.69 8.06 2.93
C PHE A 50 2.06 8.01 4.32
N LEU A 51 2.77 7.43 5.28
CA LEU A 51 2.27 7.21 6.64
C LEU A 51 3.05 8.06 7.65
N LEU A 52 2.33 8.71 8.55
CA LEU A 52 2.88 9.29 9.76
C LEU A 52 2.86 8.24 10.87
N CYS A 53 4.03 7.75 11.27
CA CYS A 53 4.19 6.62 12.18
C CYS A 53 4.78 7.05 13.53
N LYS A 54 4.28 6.43 14.61
CA LYS A 54 4.85 6.51 15.95
C LYS A 54 4.57 5.23 16.73
N GLY A 55 5.60 4.42 16.96
CA GLY A 55 5.48 3.15 17.66
C GLY A 55 4.51 2.21 16.93
N ASN A 56 3.42 1.81 17.59
CA ASN A 56 2.39 0.93 17.01
C ASN A 56 1.25 1.69 16.30
N GLN A 57 1.32 3.01 16.20
CA GLN A 57 0.31 3.84 15.56
C GLN A 57 0.80 4.41 14.24
N TYR A 58 -0.13 4.56 13.30
CA TYR A 58 0.10 5.22 12.03
C TYR A 58 -1.13 6.02 11.59
N GLN A 59 -0.91 7.05 10.78
CA GLN A 59 -1.94 7.78 10.06
C GLN A 59 -1.54 7.87 8.60
N ARG A 60 -2.43 7.49 7.69
CA ARG A 60 -2.24 7.70 6.25
C ARG A 60 -2.42 9.19 5.92
N LEU A 61 -1.37 9.83 5.41
CA LEU A 61 -1.38 11.25 5.05
C LEU A 61 -1.62 11.47 3.55
N ALA A 62 -1.08 10.59 2.71
CA ALA A 62 -1.25 10.63 1.26
C ALA A 62 -1.04 9.22 0.67
N HIS A 63 -1.44 9.05 -0.57
CA HIS A 63 -1.24 7.82 -1.33
C HIS A 63 -1.23 8.11 -2.84
N ILE A 64 -0.67 7.18 -3.63
CA ILE A 64 -0.81 7.21 -5.09
C ILE A 64 -2.30 7.04 -5.44
N HIS A 65 -2.75 7.73 -6.49
CA HIS A 65 -4.13 7.65 -6.97
C HIS A 65 -4.60 6.19 -7.09
N ALA A 66 -5.75 5.89 -6.49
CA ALA A 66 -6.35 4.57 -6.56
C ALA A 66 -6.80 4.28 -7.99
N ALA A 67 -6.23 3.25 -8.59
CA ALA A 67 -6.59 2.76 -9.91
C ALA A 67 -7.27 1.39 -9.80
N PRO A 68 -8.21 1.04 -10.70
CA PRO A 68 -8.65 -0.32 -10.83
C PRO A 68 -7.47 -1.20 -11.27
N LEU A 69 -7.60 -2.50 -10.99
CA LEU A 69 -6.67 -3.53 -11.44
C LEU A 69 -7.35 -4.36 -12.54
N PRO A 70 -7.25 -3.98 -13.82
CA PRO A 70 -8.06 -4.58 -14.87
C PRO A 70 -7.68 -6.05 -15.07
N GLY A 71 -8.64 -6.96 -14.85
CA GLY A 71 -8.37 -8.40 -14.87
C GLY A 71 -7.78 -8.96 -13.57
N GLY A 72 -7.79 -8.17 -12.48
CA GLY A 72 -7.34 -8.59 -11.16
C GLY A 72 -5.90 -9.08 -11.18
N GLU A 73 -5.66 -10.28 -10.67
CA GLU A 73 -4.33 -10.92 -10.65
C GLU A 73 -3.64 -10.96 -12.02
N LYS A 74 -4.42 -11.02 -13.13
CA LYS A 74 -3.82 -10.98 -14.48
C LYS A 74 -3.04 -9.70 -14.74
N ALA A 75 -3.41 -8.56 -14.16
CA ALA A 75 -2.65 -7.32 -14.34
C ALA A 75 -1.22 -7.40 -13.79
N VAL A 76 -0.94 -8.34 -12.89
CA VAL A 76 0.40 -8.58 -12.33
C VAL A 76 1.31 -9.25 -13.37
N SER A 77 0.80 -10.24 -14.10
CA SER A 77 1.56 -10.94 -15.16
C SER A 77 1.41 -10.26 -16.54
N GLU A 78 0.37 -9.47 -16.74
CA GLU A 78 0.03 -8.76 -17.97
C GLU A 78 -0.01 -7.24 -17.72
N PRO A 79 1.14 -6.58 -17.47
CA PRO A 79 1.21 -5.17 -17.06
C PRO A 79 0.65 -4.19 -18.10
N TRP A 80 0.55 -4.62 -19.37
CA TRP A 80 -0.11 -3.86 -20.43
C TRP A 80 -1.57 -3.53 -20.10
N ARG A 81 -2.25 -4.33 -19.28
CA ARG A 81 -3.62 -4.06 -18.83
C ARG A 81 -3.72 -2.77 -18.02
N GLN A 82 -2.78 -2.59 -17.08
CA GLN A 82 -2.72 -1.39 -16.25
C GLN A 82 -2.30 -0.17 -17.09
N ALA A 83 -1.31 -0.34 -17.96
CA ALA A 83 -0.86 0.72 -18.86
C ALA A 83 -2.00 1.20 -19.79
N LEU A 84 -2.75 0.28 -20.39
CA LEU A 84 -3.90 0.60 -21.24
C LEU A 84 -4.98 1.35 -20.45
N TRP A 85 -5.25 0.94 -19.21
CA TRP A 85 -6.18 1.68 -18.35
C TRP A 85 -5.72 3.12 -18.10
N TYR A 86 -4.44 3.31 -17.75
CA TYR A 86 -3.90 4.66 -17.54
C TYR A 86 -4.01 5.52 -18.80
N ILE A 87 -3.63 4.97 -19.96
CA ILE A 87 -3.71 5.69 -21.24
C ILE A 87 -5.15 6.13 -21.51
N ARG A 88 -6.11 5.21 -21.44
CA ARG A 88 -7.53 5.54 -21.66
C ARG A 88 -8.10 6.50 -20.62
N ASN A 89 -7.72 6.33 -19.35
CA ASN A 89 -8.18 7.20 -18.27
C ASN A 89 -7.71 8.65 -18.42
N TYR A 90 -6.51 8.88 -18.97
CA TYR A 90 -5.96 10.22 -19.14
C TYR A 90 -6.23 10.84 -20.51
N TYR A 91 -6.36 10.04 -21.57
CA TYR A 91 -6.46 10.53 -22.94
C TYR A 91 -7.77 10.19 -23.67
N GLY A 92 -8.66 9.39 -23.06
CA GLY A 92 -9.91 8.96 -23.67
C GLY A 92 -9.78 7.74 -24.57
N ASP A 93 -10.87 7.40 -25.25
CA ASP A 93 -11.01 6.17 -26.06
C ASP A 93 -10.51 6.32 -27.51
N ASP A 94 -10.12 7.53 -27.93
CA ASP A 94 -9.65 7.83 -29.29
C ASP A 94 -8.14 7.53 -29.50
N ILE A 95 -7.50 6.90 -28.49
CA ILE A 95 -6.18 6.27 -28.56
C ILE A 95 -6.35 4.75 -28.69
#